data_AF-A0A0E3ULJ8-F1
#
_entry.id   AF-A0A0E3ULJ8-F1
#
_cell.length_a   1.000
_cell.length_b   1.000
_cell.length_c   1.000
_cell.angle_alpha   90.00
_cell.angle_beta   90.00
_cell.angle_gamma   90.00
#
_symmetry.space_group_name_H-M   'P 1'
#
loop_
_entity.id
_entity.type
_entity.pdbx_description
1 polymer ?
#
loop_
_entity_poly.entity_id
_entity_poly.type
_entity_poly.pdbx_seq_one_letter_code
_entity_poly.pdbx_strand_id
1 'polypeptide(L)'
;LMVILLCQALLGGTASLIPEEGRKKFADQNQAGERRSPQNHELLREFEATLLNMFGLHRRPQPSKSAVVPHYMLDLYRLQSGDDVPHDSSFEYPERSTSRANTVRSFHHEEHLELMPGQRQDTQLRFVFNISAVPGSEVLSSAELRLYREQIDTVLNWKEGFHRINVYEIMKASGRQGDL
;
A
#
# COMPACT_ATOMS: atom_id res chain seq x y z
N LEU A 1 19.50 14.34 -31.32
CA LEU A 1 19.48 14.88 -29.94
C LEU A 1 18.76 16.24 -29.81
N MET A 2 18.02 16.73 -30.82
CA MET A 2 17.33 18.04 -30.77
C MET A 2 15.82 17.97 -31.03
N VAL A 3 15.18 16.83 -30.72
CA VAL A 3 13.70 16.69 -30.79
C VAL A 3 13.09 16.32 -29.44
N ILE A 4 13.87 15.73 -28.53
CA ILE A 4 13.39 15.39 -27.16
C ILE A 4 13.39 16.62 -26.24
N LEU A 5 14.23 17.63 -26.51
CA LEU A 5 14.35 18.83 -25.68
C LEU A 5 13.17 19.81 -25.83
N LEU A 6 12.44 19.78 -26.95
CA LEU A 6 11.31 20.71 -27.14
C LEU A 6 10.04 20.25 -26.39
N CYS A 7 9.87 18.94 -26.16
CA CYS A 7 8.73 18.42 -25.41
C CYS A 7 8.85 18.67 -23.90
N GLN A 8 10.07 18.73 -23.35
CA GLN A 8 10.28 18.98 -21.92
C GLN A 8 9.98 20.43 -21.50
N ALA A 9 10.01 21.39 -22.44
CA ALA A 9 9.68 22.78 -22.16
C ALA A 9 8.17 23.10 -22.28
N LEU A 10 7.39 22.28 -23.01
CA LEU A 10 5.94 22.47 -23.19
C LEU A 10 5.09 21.57 -22.28
N LEU A 11 5.69 20.51 -21.71
CA LEU A 11 5.06 19.63 -20.74
C LEU A 11 5.71 19.85 -19.38
N GLY A 12 5.52 21.06 -18.83
CA GLY A 12 5.65 21.32 -17.40
C GLY A 12 4.55 20.60 -16.63
N GLY A 13 4.54 19.27 -16.71
CA GLY A 13 3.66 18.38 -15.97
C GLY A 13 4.42 17.85 -14.77
N THR A 14 4.50 18.63 -13.71
CA THR A 14 4.53 17.99 -12.39
C THR A 14 3.27 17.14 -12.33
N ALA A 15 3.39 15.85 -12.02
CA ALA A 15 2.24 15.00 -11.73
C ALA A 15 1.64 15.45 -10.38
N SER A 16 1.12 16.67 -10.36
CA SER A 16 0.30 17.19 -9.29
C SER A 16 -1.10 16.65 -9.57
N LEU A 17 -1.54 15.68 -8.77
CA LEU A 17 -2.95 15.24 -8.72
C LEU A 17 -3.88 16.33 -8.15
N ILE A 18 -3.39 17.57 -8.02
CA ILE A 18 -4.11 18.74 -7.55
C ILE A 18 -4.28 19.67 -8.76
N PRO A 19 -5.52 19.98 -9.20
CA PRO A 19 -5.77 21.02 -10.17
C PRO A 19 -5.14 22.34 -9.69
N GLU A 20 -4.23 22.92 -10.48
CA GLU A 20 -3.56 24.20 -10.21
C GLU A 20 -4.54 25.36 -9.95
N GLU A 21 -5.80 25.22 -10.37
CA GLU A 21 -6.86 26.19 -10.16
C GLU A 21 -7.26 26.40 -8.68
N GLY A 22 -6.90 25.47 -7.79
CA GLY A 22 -7.19 25.56 -6.36
C GLY A 22 -6.20 26.44 -5.58
N ARG A 23 -4.91 26.46 -5.94
CA ARG A 23 -3.88 27.10 -5.08
C ARG A 23 -3.95 28.63 -5.04
N LYS A 24 -4.39 29.27 -6.13
CA LYS A 24 -4.42 30.74 -6.22
C LYS A 24 -5.68 31.38 -5.62
N LYS A 25 -6.78 30.63 -5.47
CA LYS A 25 -8.07 31.22 -5.01
C LYS A 25 -8.26 31.24 -3.49
N PHE A 26 -7.49 30.46 -2.72
CA PHE A 26 -7.60 30.46 -1.25
C PHE A 26 -6.90 31.65 -0.59
N ALA A 27 -5.94 32.30 -1.26
CA ALA A 27 -5.24 33.46 -0.70
C ALA A 27 -6.07 34.76 -0.78
N ASP A 28 -6.87 34.93 -1.85
CA ASP A 28 -7.68 36.16 -2.06
C ASP A 28 -9.05 36.13 -1.37
N GLN A 29 -9.48 35.00 -0.79
CA GLN A 29 -10.85 34.83 -0.29
C GLN A 29 -11.05 35.19 1.19
N ASN A 30 -10.02 35.70 1.88
CA ASN A 30 -10.13 36.11 3.29
C ASN A 30 -10.78 37.49 3.51
N GLN A 31 -11.33 38.14 2.47
CA GLN A 31 -11.94 39.48 2.60
C GLN A 31 -13.39 39.63 2.13
N ALA A 32 -14.08 38.57 1.70
CA ALA A 32 -15.50 38.68 1.32
C ALA A 32 -16.35 37.58 1.97
N GLY A 33 -17.19 37.99 2.90
CA GLY A 33 -18.09 37.13 3.65
C GLY A 33 -19.08 36.33 2.79
N GLU A 34 -19.31 35.09 3.23
CA GLU A 34 -20.60 34.40 3.20
C GLU A 34 -21.41 34.37 1.90
N ARG A 35 -20.79 33.96 0.78
CA ARG A 35 -21.53 33.29 -0.31
C ARG A 35 -20.81 32.03 -0.80
N ARG A 36 -20.79 30.99 0.04
CA ARG A 36 -20.47 29.62 -0.40
C ARG A 36 -21.62 29.14 -1.30
N SER A 37 -21.49 29.37 -2.60
CA SER A 37 -22.55 29.11 -3.58
C SER A 37 -22.79 27.60 -3.80
N PRO A 38 -24.02 27.19 -4.18
CA PRO A 38 -24.35 25.81 -4.55
C PRO A 38 -23.51 25.28 -5.73
N GLN A 39 -23.04 26.17 -6.61
CA GLN A 39 -22.13 25.83 -7.73
C GLN A 39 -20.81 25.19 -7.25
N ASN A 40 -20.27 25.65 -6.11
CA ASN A 40 -19.04 25.04 -5.58
C ASN A 40 -19.29 23.60 -5.10
N HIS A 41 -20.50 23.29 -4.63
CA HIS A 41 -20.83 21.94 -4.16
C HIS A 41 -21.00 20.96 -5.32
N GLU A 42 -21.55 21.42 -6.45
CA GLU A 42 -21.68 20.63 -7.68
C GLU A 42 -20.31 20.29 -8.28
N LEU A 43 -19.41 21.27 -8.39
CA LEU A 43 -18.03 21.06 -8.86
C LEU A 43 -17.25 20.07 -7.97
N LEU A 44 -17.39 20.19 -6.65
CA LEU A 44 -16.75 19.25 -5.72
C LEU A 44 -17.27 17.82 -5.89
N ARG A 45 -18.57 17.67 -6.20
CA ARG A 45 -19.20 16.37 -6.40
C ARG A 45 -18.73 15.71 -7.71
N GLU A 46 -18.59 16.47 -8.79
CA GLU A 46 -18.03 15.99 -10.05
C GLU A 46 -16.56 15.58 -9.91
N PHE A 47 -15.79 16.38 -9.16
CA PHE A 47 -14.41 16.06 -8.85
C PHE A 47 -14.29 14.75 -8.04
N GLU A 48 -15.12 14.57 -7.00
CA GLU A 48 -15.17 13.34 -6.23
C GLU A 48 -15.55 12.13 -7.09
N ALA A 49 -16.55 12.26 -7.96
CA ALA A 49 -16.94 11.18 -8.89
C ALA A 49 -15.79 10.79 -9.83
N THR A 50 -15.03 11.78 -10.30
CA THR A 50 -13.85 11.54 -11.16
C THR A 50 -12.75 10.80 -10.41
N LEU A 51 -12.44 11.19 -9.17
CA LEU A 51 -11.46 10.48 -8.34
C LEU A 51 -11.91 9.06 -8.04
N LEU A 52 -13.17 8.87 -7.62
CA LEU A 52 -13.73 7.56 -7.34
C LEU A 52 -13.61 6.65 -8.57
N ASN A 53 -13.96 7.15 -9.76
CA ASN A 53 -13.81 6.41 -11.01
C ASN A 53 -12.34 6.08 -11.33
N MET A 54 -11.42 7.05 -11.18
CA MET A 54 -9.98 6.86 -11.41
C MET A 54 -9.40 5.73 -10.54
N PHE A 55 -9.88 5.62 -9.29
CA PHE A 55 -9.43 4.59 -8.35
C PHE A 55 -10.30 3.32 -8.36
N GLY A 56 -11.27 3.20 -9.27
CA GLY A 56 -12.16 2.02 -9.34
C GLY A 56 -13.07 1.86 -8.13
N LEU A 57 -13.40 2.96 -7.45
CA LEU A 57 -14.23 2.99 -6.25
C LEU A 57 -15.65 3.42 -6.62
N HIS A 58 -16.65 2.70 -6.11
CA HIS A 58 -18.06 3.08 -6.30
C HIS A 58 -18.55 4.10 -5.27
N ARG A 59 -17.84 4.26 -4.16
CA ARG A 59 -18.19 5.15 -3.05
C ARG A 59 -16.95 5.58 -2.29
N ARG A 60 -17.06 6.70 -1.57
CA ARG A 60 -16.01 7.17 -0.65
C ARG A 60 -15.68 6.07 0.38
N PRO A 61 -14.41 5.67 0.51
CA PRO A 61 -13.96 4.79 1.59
C PRO A 61 -14.19 5.45 2.96
N GLN A 62 -14.70 4.68 3.92
CA GLN A 62 -14.88 5.12 5.31
C GLN A 62 -14.10 4.20 6.24
N PRO A 63 -12.76 4.32 6.29
CA PRO A 63 -11.94 3.53 7.20
C PRO A 63 -12.32 3.84 8.66
N SER A 64 -12.16 2.85 9.54
CA SER A 64 -12.34 3.08 10.97
C SER A 64 -11.25 4.03 11.50
N LYS A 65 -11.54 4.75 12.58
CA LYS A 65 -10.53 5.57 13.28
C LYS A 65 -9.38 4.73 13.86
N SER A 66 -9.59 3.42 14.00
CA SER A 66 -8.63 2.44 14.51
C SER A 66 -7.88 1.70 13.39
N ALA A 67 -8.06 2.08 12.13
CA ALA A 67 -7.39 1.41 11.03
C ALA A 67 -5.87 1.55 11.16
N VAL A 68 -5.17 0.42 11.26
CA VAL A 68 -3.72 0.37 11.33
C VAL A 68 -3.17 0.36 9.91
N VAL A 69 -2.33 1.34 9.57
CA VAL A 69 -1.58 1.36 8.32
C VAL A 69 -0.18 0.81 8.61
N PRO A 70 0.28 -0.25 7.93
CA PRO A 70 1.63 -0.76 8.11
C PRO A 70 2.68 0.32 7.84
N HIS A 71 3.70 0.42 8.72
CA HIS A 71 4.75 1.45 8.63
C HIS A 71 5.43 1.48 7.26
N TYR A 72 5.74 0.31 6.69
CA TYR A 72 6.37 0.22 5.38
C TYR A 72 5.52 0.84 4.25
N MET A 73 4.18 0.85 4.37
CA MET A 73 3.30 1.49 3.39
C MET A 73 3.36 3.02 3.50
N LEU A 74 3.52 3.55 4.72
CA LEU A 74 3.74 4.98 4.94
C LEU A 74 5.09 5.42 4.38
N ASP A 75 6.12 4.60 4.54
CA ASP A 75 7.45 4.89 4.02
C ASP A 75 7.47 4.87 2.49
N LEU A 76 6.80 3.90 1.85
CA LEU A 76 6.60 3.91 0.39
C LEU A 76 5.87 5.17 -0.09
N TYR A 77 4.85 5.62 0.64
CA TYR A 77 4.13 6.85 0.30
C TYR A 77 5.01 8.10 0.41
N ARG A 78 5.84 8.20 1.45
CA ARG A 78 6.78 9.31 1.66
C ARG A 78 7.84 9.35 0.55
N LEU A 79 8.45 8.20 0.25
CA LEU A 79 9.41 8.06 -0.87
C LEU A 79 8.80 8.53 -2.19
N GLN A 80 7.54 8.18 -2.45
CA GLN A 80 6.83 8.58 -3.66
C GLN A 80 6.45 10.07 -3.68
N SER A 81 6.19 10.65 -2.50
CA SER A 81 5.80 12.06 -2.34
C SER A 81 7.00 13.02 -2.37
N GLY A 82 8.24 12.48 -2.33
CA GLY A 82 9.47 13.26 -2.24
C GLY A 82 9.78 13.75 -0.83
N ASP A 83 9.14 13.16 0.18
CA ASP A 83 9.46 13.39 1.59
C ASP A 83 10.65 12.51 1.99
N ASP A 84 11.52 13.05 2.85
CA ASP A 84 12.64 12.27 3.40
C ASP A 84 12.10 11.17 4.33
N VAL A 85 12.49 9.92 4.05
CA VAL A 85 12.21 8.80 4.95
C VAL A 85 13.37 8.67 5.93
N PRO A 86 13.11 8.71 7.26
CA PRO A 86 14.13 8.39 8.25
C PRO A 86 14.70 7.01 7.94
N HIS A 87 15.99 6.95 7.61
CA HIS A 87 16.67 5.69 7.31
C HIS A 87 16.86 4.91 8.61
N ASP A 88 15.81 4.21 9.03
CA ASP A 88 15.95 3.18 10.04
C ASP A 88 16.57 1.97 9.34
N SER A 89 17.87 1.79 9.56
CA SER A 89 18.82 0.98 8.76
C SER A 89 18.59 -0.53 8.78
N SER A 90 17.43 -1.00 9.24
CA SER A 90 17.06 -2.42 9.28
C SER A 90 16.24 -2.88 8.08
N PHE A 91 15.64 -1.96 7.31
CA PHE A 91 14.79 -2.30 6.17
C PHE A 91 15.35 -1.76 4.86
N GLU A 92 15.72 -2.69 3.99
CA GLU A 92 16.05 -2.39 2.60
C GLU A 92 14.73 -2.23 1.82
N TYR A 93 14.41 -0.98 1.52
CA TYR A 93 13.34 -0.68 0.57
C TYR A 93 13.87 -0.95 -0.83
N PRO A 94 13.08 -1.52 -1.75
CA PRO A 94 13.54 -1.77 -3.11
C PRO A 94 14.08 -0.46 -3.73
N GLU A 95 15.40 -0.32 -3.88
CA GLU A 95 16.04 0.92 -4.36
C GLU A 95 15.56 1.34 -5.76
N ARG A 96 15.00 0.39 -6.52
CA ARG A 96 14.44 0.56 -7.87
C ARG A 96 12.93 0.37 -7.92
N SER A 97 12.25 0.61 -6.78
CA SER A 97 10.81 0.68 -6.56
C SER A 97 10.02 0.46 -7.84
N THR A 98 9.58 -0.77 -8.10
CA THR A 98 8.34 -1.00 -8.84
C THR A 98 8.11 -0.04 -10.02
N SER A 99 9.12 0.31 -10.83
CA SER A 99 9.16 1.62 -11.52
C SER A 99 8.04 1.83 -12.55
N ARG A 100 7.33 0.75 -12.89
CA ARG A 100 6.17 0.70 -13.77
C ARG A 100 4.84 0.44 -13.06
N ALA A 101 4.86 0.02 -11.79
CA ALA A 101 3.67 -0.21 -11.00
C ALA A 101 3.10 1.13 -10.56
N ASN A 102 1.80 1.26 -10.76
CA ASN A 102 1.00 2.42 -10.40
C ASN A 102 0.17 2.17 -9.13
N THR A 103 0.26 0.98 -8.53
CA THR A 103 -0.52 0.61 -7.35
C THR A 103 0.26 -0.35 -6.46
N VAL A 104 0.18 -0.13 -5.15
CA VAL A 104 0.72 -1.02 -4.11
C VAL A 104 -0.42 -1.36 -3.16
N ARG A 105 -0.57 -2.65 -2.82
CA ARG A 105 -1.56 -3.14 -1.86
C ARG A 105 -0.86 -3.98 -0.79
N SER A 106 -1.34 -3.85 0.44
CA SER A 106 -0.94 -4.70 1.57
C SER A 106 -2.08 -5.65 1.91
N PHE A 107 -1.74 -6.91 2.17
CA PHE A 107 -2.67 -7.94 2.58
C PHE A 107 -2.20 -8.50 3.92
N HIS A 108 -3.09 -8.47 4.90
CA HIS A 108 -2.84 -9.10 6.19
C HIS A 108 -3.21 -10.58 6.12
N HIS A 109 -2.48 -11.40 6.87
CA HIS A 109 -2.82 -12.81 7.00
C HIS A 109 -4.08 -12.97 7.87
N GLU A 110 -4.83 -14.03 7.63
CA GLU A 110 -5.98 -14.41 8.44
C GLU A 110 -5.50 -15.20 9.67
N GLU A 111 -5.27 -14.51 10.80
CA GLU A 111 -4.73 -15.08 12.07
C GLU A 111 -5.43 -16.39 12.51
N HIS A 112 -6.76 -16.44 12.37
CA HIS A 112 -7.56 -17.60 12.76
C HIS A 112 -7.33 -18.86 11.90
N LEU A 113 -6.64 -18.74 10.76
CA LEU A 113 -6.27 -19.85 9.88
C LEU A 113 -4.81 -20.31 10.06
N GLU A 114 -4.06 -19.71 10.98
CA GLU A 114 -2.67 -20.08 11.26
C GLU A 114 -2.55 -21.42 11.98
N LEU A 115 -3.51 -21.72 12.85
CA LEU A 115 -3.53 -22.91 13.68
C LEU A 115 -4.29 -24.04 12.99
N MET A 116 -3.57 -25.06 12.51
CA MET A 116 -4.19 -26.29 12.02
C MET A 116 -4.43 -27.28 13.16
N PRO A 117 -5.59 -27.98 13.20
CA PRO A 117 -5.81 -29.06 14.16
C PRO A 117 -4.74 -30.16 13.98
N GLY A 118 -4.00 -30.47 15.04
CA GLY A 118 -2.95 -31.51 15.03
C GLY A 118 -1.53 -31.04 14.67
N GLN A 119 -1.33 -29.74 14.46
CA GLN A 119 0.01 -29.16 14.22
C GLN A 119 0.82 -29.16 15.52
N ARG A 120 2.07 -29.65 15.48
CA ARG A 120 3.04 -29.41 16.56
C ARG A 120 3.24 -27.90 16.63
N GLN A 121 2.80 -27.28 17.72
CA GLN A 121 2.61 -25.83 17.83
C GLN A 121 3.87 -24.98 17.58
N ASP A 122 5.06 -25.57 17.62
CA ASP A 122 6.28 -24.77 17.79
C ASP A 122 7.12 -24.49 16.53
N THR A 123 6.85 -25.11 15.37
CA THR A 123 7.79 -25.00 14.22
C THR A 123 7.18 -24.76 12.85
N GLN A 124 5.86 -24.81 12.72
CA GLN A 124 5.18 -24.58 11.44
C GLN A 124 4.10 -23.52 11.62
N LEU A 125 4.10 -22.52 10.74
CA LEU A 125 3.09 -21.47 10.65
C LEU A 125 2.45 -21.52 9.27
N ARG A 126 1.14 -21.31 9.19
CA ARG A 126 0.38 -21.30 7.95
C ARG A 126 -0.24 -19.93 7.73
N PHE A 127 0.29 -19.16 6.79
CA PHE A 127 -0.28 -17.86 6.46
C PHE A 127 -1.28 -18.00 5.30
N VAL A 128 -2.51 -17.53 5.50
CA VAL A 128 -3.53 -17.43 4.46
C VAL A 128 -3.82 -15.95 4.21
N PHE A 129 -3.77 -15.53 2.95
CA PHE A 129 -3.98 -14.14 2.56
C PHE A 129 -5.18 -14.03 1.64
N ASN A 130 -6.10 -13.11 1.97
CA ASN A 130 -7.23 -12.80 1.10
C ASN A 130 -6.84 -11.73 0.08
N ILE A 131 -6.56 -12.16 -1.15
CA ILE A 131 -6.17 -11.28 -2.26
C ILE A 131 -7.34 -10.90 -3.18
N SER A 132 -8.59 -11.10 -2.76
CA SER A 132 -9.78 -10.81 -3.58
C SER A 132 -9.90 -9.35 -4.02
N ALA A 133 -9.21 -8.43 -3.33
CA ALA A 133 -9.16 -7.02 -3.70
C ALA A 133 -8.22 -6.71 -4.89
N VAL A 134 -7.47 -7.70 -5.40
CA VAL A 134 -6.68 -7.55 -6.63
C VAL A 134 -7.59 -7.73 -7.84
N PRO A 135 -7.79 -6.70 -8.70
CA PRO A 135 -8.59 -6.84 -9.90
C PRO A 135 -7.96 -7.80 -10.91
N GLY A 136 -8.78 -8.62 -11.58
CA GLY A 136 -8.29 -9.57 -12.58
C GLY A 136 -7.70 -8.92 -13.85
N SER A 137 -7.97 -7.63 -14.08
CA SER A 137 -7.37 -6.85 -15.18
C SER A 137 -5.99 -6.27 -14.83
N GLU A 138 -5.55 -6.36 -13.57
CA GLU A 138 -4.28 -5.82 -13.13
C GLU A 138 -3.12 -6.77 -13.47
N VAL A 139 -1.98 -6.20 -13.89
CA VAL A 139 -0.76 -6.96 -14.18
C VAL A 139 0.17 -6.87 -12.98
N LEU A 140 0.42 -8.00 -12.32
CA LEU A 140 1.33 -8.08 -11.19
C LEU A 140 2.77 -7.87 -11.63
N SER A 141 3.43 -6.83 -11.11
CA SER A 141 4.85 -6.56 -11.40
C SER A 141 5.81 -7.19 -10.39
N SER A 142 5.41 -7.25 -9.12
CA SER A 142 6.22 -7.78 -8.01
C SER A 142 5.30 -8.20 -6.87
N ALA A 143 5.74 -9.15 -6.05
CA ALA A 143 5.10 -9.55 -4.81
C ALA A 143 6.16 -9.83 -3.74
N GLU A 144 5.92 -9.37 -2.52
CA GLU A 144 6.83 -9.53 -1.38
C GLU A 144 6.08 -10.14 -0.19
N LEU A 145 6.68 -11.16 0.43
CA LEU A 145 6.22 -11.68 1.72
C LEU A 145 7.06 -11.05 2.82
N ARG A 146 6.41 -10.32 3.74
CA ARG A 146 7.06 -9.68 4.88
C ARG A 146 6.73 -10.42 6.16
N LEU A 147 7.75 -10.99 6.80
CA LEU A 147 7.65 -11.71 8.06
C LEU A 147 8.38 -10.92 9.15
N TYR A 148 7.70 -10.66 10.26
CA TYR A 148 8.34 -10.11 11.45
C TYR A 148 8.80 -11.25 12.35
N ARG A 149 10.03 -11.16 12.83
CA ARG A 149 10.58 -12.04 13.85
C ARG A 149 10.98 -11.19 15.03
N GLU A 150 10.36 -11.41 16.18
CA GLU A 150 10.80 -10.82 17.44
C GLU A 150 12.20 -11.32 17.78
N GLN A 151 13.11 -10.41 18.13
CA GLN A 151 14.45 -10.78 18.58
C GLN A 151 14.33 -11.42 19.97
N ILE A 152 14.73 -12.69 20.05
CA ILE A 152 14.72 -13.41 21.32
C ILE A 152 15.99 -13.00 22.09
N ASP A 153 15.84 -12.14 23.10
CA ASP A 153 16.95 -11.65 23.95
C ASP A 153 17.52 -12.71 24.91
N THR A 154 17.02 -13.95 24.86
CA THR A 154 17.42 -15.03 25.76
C THR A 154 18.55 -15.90 25.21
N VAL A 155 19.69 -15.33 24.79
CA VAL A 155 20.99 -16.01 25.03
C VAL A 155 22.14 -15.01 25.02
N LEU A 156 22.80 -14.85 26.17
CA LEU A 156 24.14 -14.25 26.33
C LEU A 156 25.25 -15.11 25.68
N ASN A 157 24.93 -15.84 24.62
CA ASN A 157 25.82 -16.76 23.93
C ASN A 157 25.58 -16.61 22.43
N TRP A 158 26.19 -15.59 21.82
CA TRP A 158 26.17 -15.33 20.36
C TRP A 158 26.86 -16.43 19.52
N LYS A 159 26.91 -17.67 20.03
CA LYS A 159 27.48 -18.85 19.36
C LYS A 159 26.45 -19.89 18.93
N GLU A 160 25.15 -19.69 19.13
CA GLU A 160 24.09 -20.59 18.65
C GLU A 160 22.90 -19.76 18.15
N GLY A 161 22.51 -19.71 16.87
CA GLY A 161 22.95 -20.32 15.63
C GLY A 161 22.11 -19.69 14.49
N PHE A 162 22.50 -19.89 13.24
CA PHE A 162 21.69 -19.47 12.10
C PHE A 162 20.34 -20.20 12.11
N HIS A 163 19.24 -19.46 11.97
CA HIS A 163 17.92 -20.05 11.87
C HIS A 163 17.56 -20.23 10.40
N ARG A 164 17.16 -21.43 10.00
CA ARG A 164 16.69 -21.71 8.65
C ARG A 164 15.18 -21.57 8.59
N ILE A 165 14.71 -20.56 7.87
CA ILE A 165 13.29 -20.39 7.53
C ILE A 165 13.08 -21.02 6.14
N ASN A 166 12.13 -21.94 6.04
CA ASN A 166 11.70 -22.48 4.75
C ASN A 166 10.28 -22.02 4.47
N VAL A 167 10.07 -21.42 3.30
CA VAL A 167 8.76 -20.93 2.85
C VAL A 167 8.25 -21.88 1.77
N TYR A 168 7.01 -22.33 1.92
CA TYR A 168 6.38 -23.27 0.99
C TYR A 168 5.03 -22.72 0.51
N GLU A 169 4.77 -22.83 -0.79
CA GLU A 169 3.46 -22.59 -1.38
C GLU A 169 2.61 -23.86 -1.30
N ILE A 170 1.35 -23.72 -0.88
CA ILE A 170 0.43 -24.86 -0.74
C ILE A 170 -0.46 -24.93 -1.99
N MET A 171 -0.05 -25.74 -2.97
CA MET A 171 -0.74 -25.88 -4.26
C MET A 171 -2.07 -26.65 -4.19
N LYS A 172 -2.24 -27.52 -3.19
CA LYS A 172 -3.48 -28.25 -2.92
C LYS A 172 -3.77 -28.12 -1.43
N ALA A 173 -4.90 -27.51 -1.09
CA ALA A 173 -5.44 -27.65 0.26
C ALA A 173 -5.69 -29.15 0.46
N SER A 174 -5.00 -29.77 1.40
CA SER A 174 -5.30 -31.14 1.84
C SER A 174 -6.79 -31.19 2.16
N GLY A 175 -7.56 -31.88 1.31
CA GLY A 175 -8.99 -32.04 1.51
C GLY A 175 -9.26 -32.57 2.90
N ARG A 176 -10.35 -32.12 3.52
CA ARG A 176 -10.96 -32.79 4.67
C ARG A 176 -11.08 -34.27 4.32
N GLN A 177 -10.21 -35.10 4.87
CA GLN A 177 -10.45 -36.53 4.97
C GLN A 177 -11.46 -36.69 6.12
N GLY A 178 -12.74 -36.72 5.77
CA GLY A 178 -13.84 -36.92 6.71
C GLY A 178 -15.07 -37.42 5.96
N ASP A 179 -15.52 -38.60 6.37
CA ASP A 179 -16.79 -39.30 6.09
C ASP A 179 -16.92 -40.10 4.78
N LEU A 180 -16.45 -41.36 4.85
CA LEU A 180 -17.21 -42.52 4.39
C LEU A 180 -17.32 -43.53 5.53
#